data_AF-M0LQV1-F1
#
_entry.id   AF-M0LQV1-F1
#
_cell.length_a   1.000
_cell.length_b   1.000
_cell.length_c   1.000
_cell.angle_alpha   90.00
_cell.angle_beta   90.00
_cell.angle_gamma   90.00
#
_symmetry.space_group_name_H-M   'P 1'
#
loop_
_entity.id
_entity.type
_entity.pdbx_description
1 polymer ?
#
loop_
_entity_poly.entity_id
_entity_poly.type
_entity_poly.pdbx_seq_one_letter_code
_entity_poly.pdbx_strand_id
1 'polypeptide(L)'
;MNRRELLAGVTSAGVLGGAAATFRFGLPSFATASGAGSTADSSGGDGDSDGDGNGNGNDSGGPIELETIDARGSEAGTLPVPNDGVTVVMFFSPACGTCRKLMPHLAAARERLVDAGYGDALTVVSVTARQSESSLREWWLEYEGNWYLGFDPGRSLAAQYQVVGYPVLVAVDEDGNSRWTDTGVVSADRIVRNVEPLLEDALSSDDTGSDSDGSDGNETDDNGEGEAEAETEAETEPADGNGDDGDVSDES
;
A
#
# COMPACT_ATOMS: atom_id res chain seq x y z
N MET A 1 -43.19 -40.70 -18.27
CA MET A 1 -43.83 -40.05 -19.44
C MET A 1 -43.11 -38.71 -19.65
N ASN A 2 -42.38 -38.53 -20.75
CA ASN A 2 -42.86 -37.87 -21.98
C ASN A 2 -43.56 -36.52 -21.69
N ARG A 3 -43.23 -35.38 -22.29
CA ARG A 3 -42.30 -34.99 -23.36
C ARG A 3 -42.68 -33.52 -23.70
N ARG A 4 -41.73 -32.80 -24.31
CA ARG A 4 -41.87 -31.59 -25.16
C ARG A 4 -41.99 -30.28 -24.38
N GLU A 5 -41.02 -29.37 -24.44
CA GLU A 5 -40.39 -28.67 -25.58
C GLU A 5 -41.32 -27.68 -26.32
N LEU A 6 -40.65 -26.63 -26.80
CA LEU A 6 -40.99 -25.68 -27.86
C LEU A 6 -41.73 -24.42 -27.38
N LEU A 7 -41.46 -23.20 -27.87
CA LEU A 7 -40.49 -22.61 -28.80
C LEU A 7 -40.84 -21.10 -28.84
N ALA A 8 -39.91 -20.28 -29.37
CA ALA A 8 -40.14 -18.96 -29.98
C ALA A 8 -40.53 -17.81 -29.03
N GLY A 9 -39.90 -16.64 -29.05
CA GLY A 9 -39.17 -15.96 -30.11
C GLY A 9 -39.81 -14.59 -30.36
N VAL A 10 -38.99 -13.61 -30.75
CA VAL A 10 -39.37 -12.43 -31.56
C VAL A 10 -40.08 -11.30 -30.80
N THR A 11 -39.36 -10.26 -30.34
CA THR A 11 -38.89 -9.02 -31.00
C THR A 11 -39.79 -7.80 -30.76
N SER A 12 -39.12 -6.67 -30.48
CA SER A 12 -39.42 -5.30 -30.94
C SER A 12 -40.14 -4.33 -30.00
N ALA A 13 -39.32 -3.34 -29.58
CA ALA A 13 -39.50 -1.89 -29.70
C ALA A 13 -40.75 -1.22 -29.09
N GLY A 14 -40.51 -0.30 -28.14
CA GLY A 14 -41.52 0.63 -27.65
C GLY A 14 -40.97 1.74 -26.74
N VAL A 15 -40.37 2.76 -27.36
CA VAL A 15 -40.38 4.19 -26.98
C VAL A 15 -40.14 4.57 -25.50
N LEU A 16 -38.92 5.06 -25.22
CA LEU A 16 -38.61 5.89 -24.06
C LEU A 16 -39.34 7.23 -24.17
N GLY A 17 -40.26 7.48 -23.25
CA GLY A 17 -40.84 8.80 -23.01
C GLY A 17 -39.78 9.73 -22.42
N GLY A 18 -39.47 10.81 -23.14
CA GLY A 18 -38.62 11.88 -22.64
C GLY A 18 -39.31 12.72 -21.57
N ALA A 19 -38.56 13.05 -20.53
CA ALA A 19 -38.79 14.24 -19.72
C ALA A 19 -37.43 14.96 -19.58
N ALA A 20 -37.34 16.11 -20.24
CA ALA A 20 -36.18 16.98 -20.21
C ALA A 20 -36.10 17.68 -18.84
N ALA A 21 -35.09 17.34 -18.04
CA ALA A 21 -34.61 18.21 -16.98
C ALA A 21 -33.47 19.06 -17.55
N THR A 22 -33.69 20.37 -17.65
CA THR A 22 -32.66 21.34 -18.02
C THR A 22 -31.69 21.54 -16.86
N PHE A 23 -30.63 20.74 -16.82
CA PHE A 23 -29.49 21.05 -15.97
C PHE A 23 -28.63 22.12 -16.65
N ARG A 24 -28.58 23.29 -16.00
CA ARG A 24 -27.79 24.46 -16.39
C ARG A 24 -26.35 24.33 -15.91
N PHE A 25 -25.60 23.31 -16.32
CA PHE A 25 -24.15 23.26 -16.06
C PHE A 25 -23.42 22.34 -17.06
N GLY A 26 -22.37 22.89 -17.70
CA GLY A 26 -21.29 22.32 -18.53
C GLY A 26 -21.38 20.92 -19.14
N LEU A 27 -21.22 20.82 -20.47
CA LEU A 27 -20.99 19.58 -21.21
C LEU A 27 -19.52 19.13 -21.08
N PRO A 28 -19.21 17.84 -20.81
CA PRO A 28 -17.95 17.24 -21.19
C PRO A 28 -18.02 16.73 -22.64
N SER A 29 -17.02 17.11 -23.43
CA SER A 29 -16.84 16.67 -24.82
C SER A 29 -16.49 15.18 -24.88
N PHE A 30 -17.30 14.37 -25.55
CA PHE A 30 -16.85 13.12 -26.18
C PHE A 30 -17.30 13.12 -27.64
N ALA A 31 -16.33 12.88 -28.51
CA ALA A 31 -16.45 12.94 -29.96
C ALA A 31 -17.39 11.85 -30.50
N THR A 32 -18.32 12.25 -31.37
CA THR A 32 -19.00 11.32 -32.29
C THR A 32 -18.74 11.79 -33.72
N ALA A 33 -18.29 10.85 -34.54
CA ALA A 33 -18.13 11.03 -35.99
C ALA A 33 -19.52 11.06 -36.65
N SER A 34 -19.76 12.04 -37.53
CA SER A 34 -20.62 12.01 -38.74
C SER A 34 -20.79 13.44 -39.28
N GLY A 35 -20.33 13.70 -40.50
CA GLY A 35 -20.10 15.05 -41.01
C GLY A 35 -21.30 15.83 -41.54
N ALA A 36 -21.11 17.14 -41.65
CA ALA A 36 -21.58 18.03 -42.74
C ALA A 36 -20.92 19.40 -42.52
N GLY A 37 -20.35 19.97 -43.59
CA GLY A 37 -19.41 21.09 -43.51
C GLY A 37 -20.01 22.44 -43.11
N SER A 38 -19.13 23.31 -42.62
CA SER A 38 -19.16 24.75 -42.84
C SER A 38 -17.77 25.31 -42.57
N THR A 39 -17.19 25.95 -43.59
CA THR A 39 -15.96 26.73 -43.53
C THR A 39 -16.20 28.03 -42.77
N ALA A 40 -15.40 28.30 -41.75
CA ALA A 40 -15.13 29.66 -41.28
C ALA A 40 -13.70 29.73 -40.73
N ASP A 41 -12.91 30.52 -41.43
CA ASP A 41 -11.57 31.00 -41.16
C ASP A 41 -11.59 32.10 -40.09
N SER A 42 -10.64 32.07 -39.14
CA SER A 42 -9.99 33.21 -38.45
C SER A 42 -9.31 32.68 -37.17
N SER A 43 -7.99 32.52 -37.13
CA SER A 43 -6.96 33.55 -36.91
C SER A 43 -6.90 34.08 -35.46
N GLY A 44 -5.77 33.75 -34.79
CA GLY A 44 -5.08 34.59 -33.80
C GLY A 44 -5.64 34.67 -32.39
N GLY A 45 -4.79 34.38 -31.40
CA GLY A 45 -5.00 34.84 -30.03
C GLY A 45 -4.28 34.02 -28.98
N ASP A 46 -2.96 34.16 -28.89
CA ASP A 46 -2.24 33.96 -27.63
C ASP A 46 -2.89 34.82 -26.55
N GLY A 47 -3.17 34.21 -25.41
CA GLY A 47 -3.78 34.85 -24.26
C GLY A 47 -3.38 34.11 -23.01
N ASP A 48 -2.13 34.29 -22.59
CA ASP A 48 -1.73 34.20 -21.19
C ASP A 48 -2.77 34.92 -20.34
N SER A 49 -3.41 34.19 -19.44
CA SER A 49 -4.21 34.76 -18.37
C SER A 49 -3.70 34.16 -17.08
N ASP A 50 -2.72 34.85 -16.51
CA ASP A 50 -2.40 34.83 -15.09
C ASP A 50 -3.67 35.11 -14.30
N GLY A 51 -4.30 34.02 -13.85
CA GLY A 51 -5.44 34.03 -12.94
C GLY A 51 -4.97 33.57 -11.57
N ASP A 52 -4.41 34.50 -10.79
CA ASP A 52 -4.26 34.36 -9.34
C ASP A 52 -5.65 34.10 -8.71
N GLY A 53 -5.91 32.82 -8.44
CA GLY A 53 -7.13 32.30 -7.82
C GLY A 53 -6.78 31.40 -6.64
N ASN A 54 -6.44 32.04 -5.52
CA ASN A 54 -6.30 31.44 -4.20
C ASN A 54 -7.53 30.60 -3.80
N GLY A 55 -7.32 29.31 -3.52
CA GLY A 55 -8.16 28.54 -2.58
C GLY A 55 -8.53 27.12 -3.00
N ASN A 56 -7.72 26.16 -2.52
CA ASN A 56 -8.07 24.75 -2.33
C ASN A 56 -7.98 23.82 -3.56
N GLY A 57 -6.87 23.93 -4.28
CA GLY A 57 -6.33 22.81 -5.06
C GLY A 57 -5.90 21.71 -4.09
N ASN A 58 -6.55 20.56 -4.16
CA ASN A 58 -6.11 19.36 -3.47
C ASN A 58 -4.91 18.79 -4.25
N ASP A 59 -3.76 19.48 -4.17
CA ASP A 59 -2.44 18.96 -4.51
C ASP A 59 -2.05 17.89 -3.46
N SER A 60 -2.84 16.84 -3.32
CA SER A 60 -2.63 15.80 -2.31
C SER A 60 -1.74 14.70 -2.87
N GLY A 61 -0.49 15.07 -3.18
CA GLY A 61 0.61 14.12 -3.38
C GLY A 61 1.51 13.97 -2.15
N GLY A 62 1.29 14.77 -1.09
CA GLY A 62 2.13 14.74 0.12
C GLY A 62 1.59 13.82 1.22
N PRO A 63 2.41 13.53 2.25
CA PRO A 63 2.01 12.75 3.40
C PRO A 63 0.79 13.32 4.12
N ILE A 64 -0.05 12.43 4.64
CA ILE A 64 -1.15 12.79 5.55
C ILE A 64 -0.61 12.74 6.98
N GLU A 65 -0.66 13.90 7.63
CA GLU A 65 -0.27 14.08 9.02
C GLU A 65 -1.37 13.53 9.97
N LEU A 66 -1.11 12.40 10.62
CA LEU A 66 -2.00 11.83 11.64
C LEU A 66 -1.71 12.43 13.01
N GLU A 67 -2.77 12.89 13.70
CA GLU A 67 -2.65 13.28 15.11
C GLU A 67 -2.59 12.03 15.99
N THR A 68 -1.43 11.75 16.57
CA THR A 68 -1.23 10.65 17.52
C THR A 68 -1.53 11.11 18.94
N ILE A 69 -1.92 10.17 19.80
CA ILE A 69 -2.23 10.43 21.21
C ILE A 69 -1.23 9.74 22.13
N ASP A 70 -1.00 10.34 23.29
CA ASP A 70 -0.22 9.74 24.37
C ASP A 70 -1.01 8.55 24.96
N ALA A 71 -0.51 7.34 24.75
CA ALA A 71 -1.09 6.08 25.21
C ALA A 71 0.01 5.01 25.31
N ARG A 72 -0.31 3.83 25.84
CA ARG A 72 0.70 2.77 25.92
C ARG A 72 1.25 2.41 24.53
N GLY A 73 2.55 2.59 24.32
CA GLY A 73 3.22 2.36 23.04
C GLY A 73 2.97 3.44 21.97
N SER A 74 2.38 4.58 22.33
CA SER A 74 2.10 5.71 21.44
C SER A 74 2.43 7.03 22.14
N GLU A 75 2.99 7.98 21.41
CA GLU A 75 3.30 9.31 21.92
C GLU A 75 2.36 10.36 21.29
N ALA A 76 2.01 11.40 22.04
CA ALA A 76 1.24 12.51 21.49
C ALA A 76 2.09 13.31 20.49
N GLY A 77 1.55 13.56 19.30
CA GLY A 77 2.30 14.23 18.24
C GLY A 77 1.66 14.08 16.88
N THR A 78 2.52 14.01 15.87
CA THR A 78 2.12 13.86 14.48
C THR A 78 2.91 12.74 13.82
N LEU A 79 2.21 11.85 13.12
CA LEU A 79 2.79 10.75 12.36
C LEU A 79 2.44 10.91 10.88
N PRO A 80 3.42 11.19 10.00
CA PRO A 80 3.19 11.22 8.56
C PRO A 80 2.89 9.82 8.01
N VAL A 81 1.96 9.74 7.07
CA VAL A 81 1.70 8.54 6.25
C VAL A 81 1.61 8.96 4.77
N PRO A 82 2.52 8.46 3.90
CA PRO A 82 3.64 7.56 4.20
C PRO A 82 4.74 8.20 5.06
N ASN A 83 5.62 7.35 5.58
CA ASN A 83 6.89 7.71 6.25
C ASN A 83 8.00 6.81 5.69
N ASP A 84 9.23 7.00 6.20
CA ASP A 84 10.35 6.12 5.85
C ASP A 84 10.02 4.66 6.22
N GLY A 85 10.06 3.76 5.23
CA GLY A 85 9.73 2.35 5.38
C GLY A 85 8.24 2.02 5.16
N VAL A 86 7.75 0.98 5.87
CA VAL A 86 6.39 0.45 5.70
C VAL A 86 5.50 0.81 6.88
N THR A 87 4.35 1.42 6.60
CA THR A 87 3.32 1.71 7.60
C THR A 87 2.14 0.75 7.49
N VAL A 88 1.89 -0.02 8.55
CA VAL A 88 0.67 -0.83 8.72
C VAL A 88 -0.37 -0.02 9.50
N VAL A 89 -1.43 0.38 8.81
CA VAL A 89 -2.55 1.15 9.37
C VAL A 89 -3.73 0.23 9.66
N MET A 90 -4.20 0.22 10.91
CA MET A 90 -5.48 -0.38 11.30
C MET A 90 -6.56 0.69 11.44
N PHE A 91 -7.51 0.71 10.51
CA PHE A 91 -8.71 1.53 10.61
C PHE A 91 -9.74 0.84 11.49
N PHE A 92 -10.16 1.49 12.59
CA PHE A 92 -11.06 0.86 13.55
C PHE A 92 -12.04 1.81 14.25
N SER A 93 -12.95 1.21 15.00
CA SER A 93 -13.82 1.89 15.96
C SER A 93 -13.82 1.13 17.28
N PRO A 94 -13.74 1.80 18.45
CA PRO A 94 -13.82 1.13 19.75
C PRO A 94 -15.11 0.32 19.98
N ALA A 95 -16.23 0.72 19.35
CA ALA A 95 -17.52 0.03 19.45
C ALA A 95 -17.58 -1.26 18.61
N CYS A 96 -16.60 -1.50 17.73
CA CYS A 96 -16.59 -2.62 16.80
C CYS A 96 -16.06 -3.91 17.46
N GLY A 97 -16.93 -4.92 17.57
CA GLY A 97 -16.59 -6.23 18.16
C GLY A 97 -15.47 -6.96 17.41
N THR A 98 -15.48 -6.90 16.08
CA THR A 98 -14.45 -7.53 15.22
C THR A 98 -13.09 -6.87 15.38
N CYS A 99 -13.07 -5.55 15.58
CA CYS A 99 -11.85 -4.77 15.78
C CYS A 99 -11.11 -5.22 17.05
N ARG A 100 -11.85 -5.46 18.13
CA ARG A 100 -11.30 -6.02 19.38
C ARG A 100 -10.66 -7.39 19.19
N LYS A 101 -11.27 -8.24 18.35
CA LYS A 101 -10.71 -9.58 18.04
C LYS A 101 -9.44 -9.51 17.20
N LEU A 102 -9.23 -8.43 16.44
CA LEU A 102 -8.03 -8.25 15.62
C LEU A 102 -6.80 -7.82 16.44
N MET A 103 -7.00 -7.05 17.51
CA MET A 103 -5.93 -6.51 18.37
C MET A 103 -4.83 -7.54 18.74
N PRO A 104 -5.14 -8.72 19.30
CA PRO A 104 -4.10 -9.69 19.66
C PRO A 104 -3.34 -10.25 18.46
N HIS A 105 -3.98 -10.34 17.28
CA HIS A 105 -3.30 -10.79 16.07
C HIS A 105 -2.36 -9.73 15.51
N LEU A 106 -2.75 -8.45 15.55
CA LEU A 106 -1.90 -7.34 15.13
C LEU A 106 -0.71 -7.17 16.08
N ALA A 107 -0.93 -7.29 17.39
CA ALA A 107 0.13 -7.28 18.40
C ALA A 107 1.18 -8.38 18.14
N ALA A 108 0.72 -9.63 17.97
CA ALA A 108 1.60 -10.77 17.71
C ALA A 108 2.35 -10.67 16.37
N ALA A 109 1.72 -10.11 15.33
CA ALA A 109 2.40 -9.86 14.06
C ALA A 109 3.50 -8.81 14.19
N ARG A 110 3.20 -7.69 14.86
CA ARG A 110 4.18 -6.63 15.12
C ARG A 110 5.37 -7.16 15.91
N GLU A 111 5.14 -7.91 16.97
CA GLU A 111 6.21 -8.53 17.78
C GLU A 111 7.12 -9.40 16.90
N ARG A 112 6.55 -10.32 16.11
CA ARG A 112 7.34 -11.19 15.22
C ARG A 112 8.17 -10.42 14.19
N LEU A 113 7.61 -9.35 13.60
CA LEU A 113 8.32 -8.54 12.61
C LEU A 113 9.46 -7.74 13.27
N VAL A 114 9.24 -7.21 14.47
CA VAL A 114 10.28 -6.53 15.25
C VAL A 114 11.38 -7.52 15.66
N ASP A 115 11.02 -8.69 16.15
CA ASP A 115 11.97 -9.75 16.55
C ASP A 115 12.78 -10.29 15.35
N ALA A 116 12.20 -10.23 14.15
CA ALA A 116 12.89 -10.58 12.90
C ALA A 116 13.86 -9.48 12.41
N GLY A 117 13.93 -8.32 13.07
CA GLY A 117 14.85 -7.24 12.76
C GLY A 117 14.26 -6.09 11.94
N TYR A 118 12.96 -6.09 11.66
CA TYR A 118 12.31 -5.04 10.87
C TYR A 118 11.82 -3.83 11.69
N GLY A 119 12.23 -3.71 12.95
CA GLY A 119 11.72 -2.69 13.87
C GLY A 119 11.92 -1.25 13.39
N ASP A 120 13.04 -0.96 12.72
CA ASP A 120 13.38 0.38 12.25
C ASP A 120 12.64 0.76 10.95
N ALA A 121 12.22 -0.23 10.15
CA ALA A 121 11.49 -0.03 8.90
C ALA A 121 9.96 -0.23 9.03
N LEU A 122 9.47 -0.59 10.22
CA LEU A 122 8.06 -0.89 10.46
C LEU A 122 7.41 0.13 11.39
N THR A 123 6.44 0.87 10.84
CA THR A 123 5.49 1.66 11.62
C THR A 123 4.16 0.94 11.69
N VAL A 124 3.60 0.77 12.91
CA VAL A 124 2.23 0.25 13.09
C VAL A 124 1.39 1.31 13.79
N VAL A 125 0.25 1.67 13.19
CA VAL A 125 -0.67 2.69 13.73
C VAL A 125 -2.13 2.23 13.66
N SER A 126 -2.87 2.38 14.76
CA SER A 126 -4.32 2.23 14.77
C SER A 126 -4.99 3.61 14.72
N VAL A 127 -5.87 3.83 13.76
CA VAL A 127 -6.56 5.11 13.56
C VAL A 127 -8.07 4.99 13.70
N THR A 128 -8.67 6.00 14.31
CA THR A 128 -10.13 6.06 14.53
C THR A 128 -10.66 7.48 14.37
N ALA A 129 -11.98 7.65 14.27
CA ALA A 129 -12.57 8.98 14.26
C ALA A 129 -12.35 9.70 15.60
N ARG A 130 -12.34 11.04 15.58
CA ARG A 130 -12.14 11.84 16.81
C ARG A 130 -13.21 11.53 17.85
N GLN A 131 -12.76 11.28 19.07
CA GLN A 131 -13.58 10.98 20.24
C GLN A 131 -12.83 11.35 21.53
N SER A 132 -13.43 11.06 22.68
CA SER A 132 -12.77 11.25 23.98
C SER A 132 -11.48 10.43 24.05
N GLU A 133 -10.34 11.10 24.27
CA GLU A 133 -9.07 10.41 24.46
C GLU A 133 -9.06 9.56 25.73
N SER A 134 -9.76 9.94 26.80
CA SER A 134 -9.77 9.14 28.03
C SER A 134 -10.44 7.79 27.81
N SER A 135 -11.60 7.79 27.14
CA SER A 135 -12.30 6.55 26.78
C SER A 135 -11.51 5.73 25.77
N LEU A 136 -10.80 6.38 24.85
CA LEU A 136 -9.96 5.72 23.88
C LEU A 136 -8.71 5.08 24.55
N ARG A 137 -8.07 5.76 25.50
CA ARG A 137 -6.96 5.21 26.31
C ARG A 137 -7.41 4.02 27.17
N GLU A 138 -8.59 4.11 27.79
CA GLU A 138 -9.16 2.99 28.55
C GLU A 138 -9.37 1.76 27.65
N TRP A 139 -9.97 1.95 26.47
CA TRP A 139 -10.11 0.88 25.48
C TRP A 139 -8.76 0.34 25.03
N TRP A 140 -7.77 1.21 24.82
CA TRP A 140 -6.43 0.82 24.39
C TRP A 140 -5.71 -0.06 25.41
N LEU A 141 -5.83 0.27 26.70
CA LEU A 141 -5.30 -0.53 27.79
C LEU A 141 -6.01 -1.88 27.92
N GLU A 142 -7.35 -1.88 27.86
CA GLU A 142 -8.17 -3.09 27.96
C GLU A 142 -7.86 -4.12 26.87
N TYR A 143 -7.62 -3.66 25.64
CA TYR A 143 -7.30 -4.53 24.49
C TYR A 143 -5.81 -4.61 24.18
N GLU A 144 -4.99 -4.27 25.16
CA GLU A 144 -3.54 -4.45 25.11
C GLU A 144 -2.88 -3.86 23.86
N GLY A 145 -3.33 -2.69 23.41
CA GLY A 145 -2.66 -1.93 22.35
C GLY A 145 -1.30 -1.40 22.83
N ASN A 146 -0.27 -1.49 21.98
CA ASN A 146 1.12 -1.14 22.30
C ASN A 146 1.91 -0.68 21.05
N TRP A 147 1.29 0.18 20.25
CA TRP A 147 1.85 0.81 19.05
C TRP A 147 1.17 2.17 18.87
N TYR A 148 1.45 2.90 17.79
CA TYR A 148 0.87 4.22 17.60
C TYR A 148 -0.66 4.17 17.56
N LEU A 149 -1.26 5.14 18.22
CA LEU A 149 -2.70 5.33 18.27
C LEU A 149 -2.99 6.78 17.89
N GLY A 150 -3.88 6.96 16.93
CA GLY A 150 -4.18 8.30 16.44
C GLY A 150 -5.60 8.46 15.92
N PHE A 151 -5.87 9.67 15.47
CA PHE A 151 -7.14 10.05 14.88
C PHE A 151 -7.00 10.25 13.37
N ASP A 152 -8.04 9.85 12.64
CA ASP A 152 -8.25 10.19 11.23
C ASP A 152 -9.46 11.14 11.11
N PRO A 153 -9.29 12.43 11.47
CA PRO A 153 -10.39 13.40 11.44
C PRO A 153 -10.84 13.66 10.01
N GLY A 154 -12.16 13.65 9.80
CA GLY A 154 -12.71 13.80 8.46
C GLY A 154 -12.53 12.56 7.57
N ARG A 155 -11.90 11.49 8.08
CA ARG A 155 -11.62 10.25 7.35
C ARG A 155 -10.72 10.47 6.13
N SER A 156 -9.80 11.43 6.19
CA SER A 156 -8.93 11.79 5.06
C SER A 156 -8.04 10.61 4.66
N LEU A 157 -7.40 9.95 5.64
CA LEU A 157 -6.56 8.78 5.37
C LEU A 157 -7.41 7.60 4.89
N ALA A 158 -8.54 7.35 5.54
CA ALA A 158 -9.48 6.33 5.11
C ALA A 158 -10.03 6.59 3.69
N ALA A 159 -10.21 7.85 3.29
CA ALA A 159 -10.65 8.21 1.94
C ALA A 159 -9.55 7.98 0.91
N GLN A 160 -8.30 8.35 1.22
CA GLN A 160 -7.13 8.13 0.36
C GLN A 160 -6.97 6.64 0.02
N TYR A 161 -7.05 5.77 1.02
CA TYR A 161 -6.95 4.31 0.85
C TYR A 161 -8.30 3.61 0.61
N GLN A 162 -9.35 4.36 0.28
CA GLN A 162 -10.67 3.84 -0.10
C GLN A 162 -11.27 2.86 0.91
N VAL A 163 -11.03 3.09 2.20
CA VAL A 163 -11.43 2.21 3.31
C VAL A 163 -12.94 2.26 3.52
N VAL A 164 -13.57 1.09 3.45
CA VAL A 164 -15.00 0.90 3.69
C VAL A 164 -15.24 -0.11 4.80
N GLY A 165 -15.81 0.37 5.91
CA GLY A 165 -16.11 -0.46 7.08
C GLY A 165 -14.94 -0.62 8.04
N TYR A 166 -15.12 -1.45 9.07
CA TYR A 166 -14.12 -1.73 10.10
C TYR A 166 -14.16 -3.20 10.54
N PRO A 167 -13.01 -3.79 10.93
CA PRO A 167 -11.66 -3.25 10.76
C PRO A 167 -11.15 -3.43 9.32
N VAL A 168 -10.22 -2.57 8.91
CA VAL A 168 -9.43 -2.71 7.68
C VAL A 168 -7.96 -2.50 8.04
N LEU A 169 -7.09 -3.40 7.57
CA LEU A 169 -5.65 -3.25 7.59
C LEU A 169 -5.17 -2.80 6.21
N VAL A 170 -4.28 -1.82 6.18
CA VAL A 170 -3.59 -1.38 4.96
C VAL A 170 -2.09 -1.34 5.27
N ALA A 171 -1.25 -1.94 4.44
CA ALA A 171 0.19 -1.73 4.46
C ALA A 171 0.55 -0.75 3.33
N VAL A 172 1.18 0.35 3.71
CA VAL A 172 1.58 1.47 2.86
C VAL A 172 3.10 1.49 2.78
N ASP A 173 3.66 1.57 1.57
CA ASP A 173 5.11 1.76 1.37
C ASP A 173 5.53 3.23 1.52
N GLU A 174 6.82 3.51 1.44
CA GLU A 174 7.40 4.85 1.55
C GLU A 174 6.90 5.81 0.46
N ASP A 175 6.52 5.27 -0.71
CA ASP A 175 5.93 6.02 -1.84
C ASP A 175 4.44 6.35 -1.62
N GLY A 176 3.83 5.85 -0.54
CA GLY A 176 2.42 6.08 -0.22
C GLY A 176 1.44 5.13 -0.92
N ASN A 177 1.94 4.10 -1.62
CA ASN A 177 1.10 3.09 -2.26
C ASN A 177 0.61 2.06 -1.25
N SER A 178 -0.67 1.70 -1.34
CA SER A 178 -1.20 0.53 -0.62
C SER A 178 -0.70 -0.76 -1.28
N ARG A 179 0.23 -1.43 -0.63
CA ARG A 179 0.82 -2.70 -1.06
C ARG A 179 0.03 -3.92 -0.64
N TRP A 180 -0.71 -3.80 0.45
CA TRP A 180 -1.59 -4.84 0.94
C TRP A 180 -2.79 -4.24 1.66
N THR A 181 -3.97 -4.84 1.47
CA THR A 181 -5.19 -4.47 2.18
C THR A 181 -5.97 -5.73 2.55
N ASP A 182 -6.51 -5.77 3.77
CA ASP A 182 -7.32 -6.88 4.26
C ASP A 182 -8.39 -6.40 5.24
N THR A 183 -9.45 -7.18 5.41
CA THR A 183 -10.63 -6.77 6.19
C THR A 183 -11.04 -7.82 7.20
N GLY A 184 -11.60 -7.40 8.34
CA GLY A 184 -12.06 -8.30 9.39
C GLY A 184 -10.94 -8.82 10.30
N VAL A 185 -11.11 -10.03 10.84
CA VAL A 185 -10.13 -10.63 11.76
C VAL A 185 -9.07 -11.37 10.95
N VAL A 186 -7.92 -10.73 10.78
CA VAL A 186 -6.75 -11.26 10.10
C VAL A 186 -5.82 -11.90 11.13
N SER A 187 -5.30 -13.11 10.85
CA SER A 187 -4.37 -13.78 11.76
C SER A 187 -2.97 -13.16 11.69
N ALA A 188 -2.20 -13.33 12.77
CA ALA A 188 -0.81 -12.85 12.81
C ALA A 188 0.03 -13.40 11.65
N ASP A 189 -0.10 -14.70 11.33
CA ASP A 189 0.63 -15.33 10.22
C ASP A 189 0.24 -14.73 8.86
N ARG A 190 -1.01 -14.30 8.67
CA ARG A 190 -1.42 -13.63 7.43
C ARG A 190 -0.85 -12.21 7.36
N ILE A 191 -0.82 -11.48 8.48
CA ILE A 191 -0.18 -10.15 8.53
C ILE A 191 1.31 -10.28 8.20
N VAL A 192 2.06 -11.13 8.93
CA VAL A 192 3.51 -11.32 8.72
C VAL A 192 3.82 -11.69 7.28
N ARG A 193 3.16 -12.73 6.73
CA ARG A 193 3.39 -13.19 5.34
C ARG A 193 3.16 -12.13 4.26
N ASN A 194 2.35 -11.10 4.53
CA ASN A 194 2.08 -10.05 3.54
C ASN A 194 2.89 -8.78 3.79
N VAL A 195 3.33 -8.53 5.02
CA VAL A 195 4.07 -7.31 5.38
C VAL A 195 5.58 -7.53 5.31
N GLU A 196 6.08 -8.71 5.70
CA GLU A 196 7.52 -9.04 5.68
C GLU A 196 8.19 -8.80 4.32
N PRO A 197 7.63 -9.25 3.17
CA PRO A 197 8.26 -8.99 1.87
C PRO A 197 8.35 -7.49 1.53
N LEU A 198 7.42 -6.67 2.04
CA LEU A 198 7.44 -5.23 1.81
C LEU A 198 8.56 -4.56 2.60
N LEU A 199 8.85 -5.07 3.79
CA LEU A 199 9.94 -4.60 4.63
C LEU A 199 11.30 -5.01 4.05
N GLU A 200 11.41 -6.23 3.51
CA GLU A 200 12.60 -6.70 2.79
C GLU A 200 12.89 -5.83 1.56
N ASP A 201 11.86 -5.51 0.78
CA ASP A 201 11.96 -4.63 -0.38
C ASP A 201 12.45 -3.22 0.03
N ALA A 202 11.86 -2.63 1.07
CA ALA A 202 12.22 -1.30 1.58
C ALA A 202 13.65 -1.22 2.14
N LEU A 203 14.12 -2.27 2.83
CA LEU A 203 15.49 -2.33 3.33
C LEU A 203 16.51 -2.54 2.20
N SER A 204 16.10 -3.16 1.09
CA SER A 204 16.96 -3.39 -0.06
C SER A 204 17.14 -2.15 -0.93
N SER A 205 16.13 -1.26 -1.02
CA SER A 205 16.23 0.00 -1.76
C SER A 205 17.24 0.96 -1.11
N ASP A 206 17.29 1.01 0.22
CA ASP A 206 18.22 1.88 0.97
C ASP A 206 19.70 1.56 0.73
N ASP A 207 20.05 0.28 0.55
CA ASP A 207 21.45 -0.14 0.35
C ASP A 207 21.98 0.25 -1.05
N THR A 208 21.13 0.19 -2.07
CA THR A 208 21.50 0.51 -3.46
C THR A 208 21.71 2.01 -3.73
N GLY A 209 21.30 2.88 -2.80
CA GLY A 209 21.48 4.33 -2.90
C GLY A 209 22.92 4.82 -2.69
N SER A 210 23.84 3.96 -2.24
CA SER A 210 25.20 4.37 -1.87
C SER A 210 26.27 4.18 -2.96
N ASP A 211 25.97 3.51 -4.08
CA ASP A 211 26.98 3.16 -5.11
C ASP A 211 26.96 4.06 -6.37
N SER A 212 26.44 5.29 -6.26
CA SER A 212 26.51 6.29 -7.34
C SER A 212 27.47 7.44 -7.01
N ASP A 213 28.71 7.13 -6.62
CA ASP A 213 29.83 8.07 -6.71
C ASP A 213 31.07 7.38 -7.30
N GLY A 214 31.50 7.82 -8.48
CA GLY A 214 32.69 7.30 -9.13
C GLY A 214 32.61 7.04 -10.64
N SER A 215 31.87 7.84 -11.41
CA SER A 215 32.16 7.97 -12.85
C SER A 215 33.19 9.09 -13.06
N ASP A 216 34.42 8.85 -12.59
CA ASP A 216 35.58 9.58 -13.11
C ASP A 216 36.04 8.87 -14.37
N GLY A 217 35.63 9.43 -15.51
CA GLY A 217 36.13 9.05 -16.81
C GLY A 217 37.63 9.30 -16.92
N ASN A 218 38.39 8.24 -17.17
CA ASN A 218 39.71 8.35 -17.78
C ASN A 218 39.85 7.28 -18.88
N GLU A 219 39.51 7.66 -20.11
CA GLU A 219 40.09 7.05 -21.30
C GLU A 219 41.57 7.42 -21.38
N THR A 220 42.45 6.43 -21.51
CA THR A 220 43.45 6.35 -22.59
C THR A 220 44.21 5.02 -22.52
N ASP A 221 43.95 4.22 -23.55
CA ASP A 221 44.86 3.35 -24.33
C ASP A 221 46.05 2.65 -23.65
N ASP A 222 46.00 1.31 -23.63
CA ASP A 222 47.22 0.51 -23.84
C ASP A 222 46.90 -0.76 -24.64
N ASN A 223 47.55 -0.86 -25.80
CA ASN A 223 47.51 -1.99 -26.73
C ASN A 223 48.37 -3.14 -26.19
N GLY A 224 47.81 -4.34 -26.13
CA GLY A 224 48.55 -5.56 -25.85
C GLY A 224 47.89 -6.79 -26.47
N GLU A 225 48.22 -7.04 -27.73
CA GLU A 225 47.91 -8.28 -28.46
C GLU A 225 48.58 -9.48 -27.77
N GLY A 226 47.85 -10.60 -27.67
CA GLY A 226 48.37 -11.87 -27.15
C GLY A 226 47.34 -12.98 -27.27
N GLU A 227 47.39 -13.70 -28.39
CA GLU A 227 46.54 -14.84 -28.74
C GLU A 227 46.83 -16.09 -27.88
N ALA A 228 45.84 -17.01 -27.88
CA ALA A 228 46.00 -18.48 -27.92
C ALA A 228 46.49 -19.24 -26.65
N GLU A 229 46.02 -20.42 -26.22
CA GLU A 229 44.99 -21.40 -26.64
C GLU A 229 44.50 -22.21 -25.40
N ALA A 230 43.53 -23.09 -25.65
CA ALA A 230 42.87 -24.08 -24.79
C ALA A 230 43.82 -25.14 -24.15
N GLU A 231 43.21 -26.08 -23.40
CA GLU A 231 43.52 -27.52 -23.12
C GLU A 231 43.19 -27.82 -21.62
N THR A 232 41.98 -28.26 -21.26
CA THR A 232 41.47 -29.65 -21.04
C THR A 232 42.04 -30.45 -19.84
N GLU A 233 41.13 -31.24 -19.24
CA GLU A 233 41.29 -32.41 -18.35
C GLU A 233 41.32 -32.11 -16.83
N ALA A 234 40.32 -32.45 -16.00
CA ALA A 234 39.67 -33.74 -15.64
C ALA A 234 40.32 -34.45 -14.43
N GLU A 235 39.44 -34.81 -13.48
CA GLU A 235 39.57 -35.78 -12.36
C GLU A 235 40.52 -35.39 -11.20
N THR A 236 40.10 -35.39 -9.94
CA THR A 236 39.75 -36.60 -9.15
C THR A 236 39.21 -36.20 -7.76
N GLU A 237 38.14 -36.84 -7.32
CA GLU A 237 37.83 -37.05 -5.88
C GLU A 237 38.73 -38.19 -5.35
N PRO A 238 39.00 -38.28 -4.02
CA PRO A 238 38.06 -39.01 -3.17
C PRO A 238 37.90 -38.48 -1.73
N ALA A 239 36.93 -39.09 -1.06
CA ALA A 239 36.44 -38.89 0.30
C ALA A 239 37.41 -39.27 1.43
N ASP A 240 37.25 -38.58 2.56
CA ASP A 240 37.47 -39.01 3.96
C ASP A 240 36.62 -38.04 4.82
N GLY A 241 35.79 -38.39 5.80
CA GLY A 241 35.72 -39.56 6.66
C GLY A 241 35.79 -39.12 8.13
N ASN A 242 34.64 -38.85 8.78
CA ASN A 242 34.32 -38.97 10.23
C ASN A 242 32.99 -38.23 10.48
N GLY A 243 31.92 -38.78 11.05
CA GLY A 243 31.84 -39.84 12.05
C GLY A 243 31.92 -39.23 13.45
N ASP A 244 30.78 -38.79 14.00
CA ASP A 244 30.55 -38.78 15.45
C ASP A 244 29.06 -38.92 15.75
N ASP A 245 28.71 -40.12 16.20
CA ASP A 245 27.45 -40.52 16.81
C ASP A 245 27.32 -39.90 18.21
N GLY A 246 26.17 -39.29 18.48
CA GLY A 246 25.79 -38.78 19.80
C GLY A 246 24.32 -39.08 20.11
N ASP A 247 24.02 -40.37 20.22
CA ASP A 247 22.82 -40.94 20.85
C ASP A 247 22.72 -40.51 22.34
N VAL A 248 21.50 -40.54 22.90
CA VAL A 248 21.14 -40.97 24.27
C VAL A 248 20.12 -40.05 25.01
N SER A 249 18.93 -40.64 25.25
CA SER A 249 17.93 -40.47 26.34
C SER A 249 17.01 -39.23 26.31
N ASP A 250 15.68 -39.31 26.24
CA ASP A 250 14.66 -40.16 26.91
C ASP A 250 14.54 -39.93 28.44
N GLU A 251 13.28 -39.99 28.91
CA GLU A 251 12.78 -39.98 30.30
C GLU A 251 12.80 -38.60 31.02
N SER A 252 11.72 -38.09 31.64
CA SER A 252 10.38 -38.57 32.03
C SER A 252 9.46 -37.36 32.27
#